data_AF-A0A7Z7I1L7-F1
#
_entry.id   AF-A0A7Z7I1L7-F1
#
_cell.length_a   1.000
_cell.length_b   1.000
_cell.length_c   1.000
_cell.angle_alpha   90.00
_cell.angle_beta   90.00
_cell.angle_gamma   90.00
#
_symmetry.space_group_name_H-M   'P 1'
#
loop_
_entity.id
_entity.type
_entity.pdbx_description
1 polymer ?
#
loop_
_entity_poly.entity_id
_entity_poly.type
_entity_poly.pdbx_seq_one_letter_code
_entity_poly.pdbx_strand_id
1 'polypeptide(L)'
;MNSLEAIVTPDSIAALLIKLQVDEALILPAETTLQQVEGAMKTARTHTNLKRYVLGQHLCSQAGSQYYRVLCCSVEIANTQPADASDESSSDEKASAPAERDAA
;
A
#
# COMPACT_ATOMS: atom_id res chain seq x y z
N MET A 1 33.03 -19.87 -17.13
CA MET A 1 31.79 -19.91 -16.33
C MET A 1 30.98 -18.70 -16.74
N ASN A 2 30.10 -18.83 -17.73
CA ASN A 2 29.26 -17.72 -18.16
C ASN A 2 28.13 -17.61 -17.15
N SER A 3 28.21 -16.62 -16.26
CA SER A 3 27.08 -16.23 -15.42
C SER A 3 25.90 -15.99 -16.36
N LEU A 4 24.86 -16.82 -16.25
CA LEU A 4 23.54 -16.39 -16.69
C LEU A 4 23.20 -15.19 -15.81
N GLU A 5 23.55 -13.99 -16.28
CA GLU A 5 22.83 -12.79 -15.89
C GLU A 5 21.38 -13.11 -16.25
N ALA A 6 20.60 -13.52 -15.24
CA ALA A 6 19.21 -13.85 -15.42
C ALA A 6 18.55 -12.58 -15.95
N ILE A 7 18.31 -12.53 -17.26
CA ILE A 7 17.66 -11.40 -17.91
C ILE A 7 16.33 -11.24 -17.20
N VAL A 8 16.20 -10.15 -16.44
CA VAL A 8 14.97 -9.84 -15.74
C VAL A 8 14.00 -9.27 -16.76
N THR A 9 13.10 -10.14 -17.24
CA THR A 9 12.03 -9.80 -18.16
C THR A 9 10.77 -9.43 -17.38
N PRO A 10 9.84 -8.66 -17.98
CA PRO A 10 8.55 -8.39 -17.36
C PRO A 10 7.80 -9.66 -16.92
N ASP A 11 7.85 -10.72 -17.73
CA ASP A 11 7.24 -12.01 -17.40
C ASP A 11 7.90 -12.71 -16.21
N SER A 12 9.23 -12.67 -16.09
CA SER A 12 9.90 -13.26 -14.93
C SER A 12 9.60 -12.48 -13.65
N ILE A 13 9.51 -11.16 -13.73
CA ILE A 13 9.03 -10.32 -12.61
C ILE A 13 7.59 -10.71 -12.25
N ALA A 14 6.69 -10.81 -13.22
CA ALA A 14 5.29 -11.16 -12.97
C ALA A 14 5.16 -12.53 -12.30
N ALA A 15 5.92 -13.53 -12.77
CA ALA A 15 5.93 -14.86 -12.18
C ALA A 15 6.41 -14.87 -10.72
N LEU A 16 7.38 -14.02 -10.37
CA LEU A 16 7.82 -13.83 -8.98
C LEU A 16 6.74 -13.14 -8.15
N LEU A 17 6.12 -12.08 -8.68
CA LEU A 17 5.04 -11.35 -8.00
C LEU A 17 3.84 -12.25 -7.68
N ILE A 18 3.47 -13.16 -8.57
CA ILE A 18 2.36 -14.11 -8.36
C ILE A 18 2.61 -15.06 -7.19
N LYS A 19 3.88 -15.38 -6.92
CA LYS A 19 4.29 -16.30 -5.85
C LYS A 19 4.53 -15.62 -4.51
N LEU A 20 4.58 -14.29 -4.47
CA LEU A 20 4.73 -13.54 -3.21
C LEU A 20 3.57 -13.82 -2.26
N GLN A 21 3.90 -14.08 -1.01
CA GLN A 21 2.94 -14.13 0.08
C GLN A 21 2.68 -12.71 0.62
N VAL A 22 1.61 -12.58 1.40
CA VAL A 22 1.30 -11.35 2.13
C VAL A 22 2.49 -10.93 3.01
N ASP A 23 2.77 -9.64 3.06
CA ASP A 23 3.90 -9.00 3.77
C ASP A 23 5.30 -9.31 3.20
N GLU A 24 5.39 -10.12 2.15
CA GLU A 24 6.64 -10.31 1.42
C GLU A 24 6.91 -9.17 0.44
N ALA A 25 8.20 -8.87 0.26
CA ALA A 25 8.68 -7.87 -0.67
C ALA A 25 9.61 -8.48 -1.71
N LEU A 26 9.39 -8.13 -2.96
CA LEU A 26 10.31 -8.39 -4.05
C LEU A 26 11.18 -7.15 -4.28
N ILE A 27 12.50 -7.29 -4.12
CA ILE A 27 13.49 -6.28 -4.45
C ILE A 27 13.98 -6.58 -5.87
N LEU A 28 13.84 -5.61 -6.76
CA LEU A 28 14.20 -5.74 -8.16
C LEU A 28 15.58 -5.16 -8.43
N PRO A 29 16.33 -5.69 -9.41
CA PRO A 29 17.62 -5.13 -9.80
C PRO A 29 17.52 -3.67 -10.22
N ALA A 30 18.60 -2.91 -10.02
CA ALA A 30 18.67 -1.48 -10.32
C ALA A 30 18.46 -1.14 -11.82
N GLU A 31 18.75 -2.09 -12.71
CA GLU A 31 18.52 -1.95 -14.16
C GLU A 31 17.06 -2.13 -14.58
N THR A 32 16.20 -2.57 -13.66
CA THR A 32 14.77 -2.74 -13.96
C THR A 32 14.13 -1.37 -14.17
N THR A 33 13.40 -1.19 -15.25
CA THR A 33 12.70 0.08 -15.52
C THR A 33 11.31 0.10 -14.87
N LEU A 34 10.83 1.28 -14.49
CA LEU A 34 9.48 1.47 -13.93
C LEU A 34 8.40 0.80 -14.80
N GLN A 35 8.46 1.00 -16.12
CA GLN A 35 7.49 0.45 -17.07
C GLN A 35 7.44 -1.09 -17.04
N GLN A 36 8.59 -1.76 -16.87
CA GLN A 36 8.63 -3.23 -16.73
C GLN A 36 7.96 -3.67 -15.43
N VAL A 37 8.18 -2.94 -14.32
CA VAL A 37 7.57 -3.26 -13.02
C VAL A 37 6.06 -3.07 -13.06
N GLU A 38 5.59 -1.95 -13.62
CA GLU A 38 4.16 -1.67 -13.75
C GLU A 38 3.46 -2.68 -14.67
N GLY A 39 4.10 -3.04 -15.78
CA GLY A 39 3.62 -4.09 -16.68
C GLY A 39 3.53 -5.44 -15.97
N ALA A 40 4.57 -5.83 -15.24
CA ALA A 40 4.60 -7.07 -14.48
C ALA A 40 3.54 -7.10 -13.37
N MET A 41 3.32 -5.99 -12.65
CA MET A 41 2.25 -5.88 -11.66
C MET A 41 0.87 -6.03 -12.30
N LYS A 42 0.65 -5.45 -13.48
CA LYS A 42 -0.62 -5.60 -14.22
C LYS A 42 -0.86 -7.05 -14.60
N THR A 43 0.16 -7.74 -15.14
CA THR A 43 0.10 -9.17 -15.47
C THR A 43 -0.10 -10.03 -14.23
N ALA A 44 0.60 -9.77 -13.14
CA ALA A 44 0.42 -10.51 -11.89
C ALA A 44 -1.02 -10.37 -11.38
N ARG A 45 -1.58 -9.16 -11.36
CA ARG A 45 -2.97 -8.89 -10.95
C ARG A 45 -4.03 -9.63 -11.76
N THR A 46 -3.76 -10.06 -12.99
CA THR A 46 -4.71 -10.88 -13.76
C THR A 46 -4.62 -12.37 -13.43
N HIS A 47 -3.52 -12.81 -12.80
CA HIS A 47 -3.25 -14.23 -12.49
C HIS A 47 -3.35 -14.55 -10.99
N THR A 48 -3.57 -13.55 -10.13
CA THR A 48 -3.77 -13.75 -8.70
C THR A 48 -4.88 -12.86 -8.13
N ASN A 49 -5.50 -13.32 -7.05
CA ASN A 49 -6.45 -12.54 -6.26
C ASN A 49 -5.77 -11.49 -5.35
N LEU A 50 -4.43 -11.46 -5.33
CA LEU A 50 -3.64 -10.45 -4.62
C LEU A 50 -3.80 -9.10 -5.33
N LYS A 51 -4.79 -8.31 -4.88
CA LYS A 51 -5.16 -7.04 -5.53
C LYS A 51 -4.33 -5.83 -5.07
N ARG A 52 -3.38 -5.98 -4.14
CA ARG A 52 -2.64 -4.84 -3.59
C ARG A 52 -1.14 -5.08 -3.56
N TYR A 53 -0.52 -4.90 -4.71
CA TYR A 53 0.91 -4.66 -4.80
C TYR A 53 1.19 -3.16 -4.64
N VAL A 54 2.09 -2.80 -3.72
CA VAL A 54 2.58 -1.42 -3.54
C VAL A 54 3.97 -1.32 -4.14
N LEU A 55 4.15 -0.38 -5.06
CA LEU A 55 5.44 -0.08 -5.67
C LEU A 55 6.13 1.06 -4.93
N GLY A 56 7.32 0.80 -4.40
CA GLY A 56 8.21 1.79 -3.81
C GLY A 56 9.52 1.90 -4.59
N GLN A 57 10.10 3.09 -4.60
CA GLN A 57 11.46 3.33 -5.07
C GLN A 57 12.33 3.62 -3.86
N HIS A 58 13.49 2.96 -3.78
CA HIS A 58 14.43 3.14 -2.69
C HIS A 58 15.82 3.44 -3.27
N LEU A 59 16.50 4.40 -2.64
CA LEU A 59 17.89 4.72 -2.95
C LEU A 59 18.79 3.98 -1.96
N CYS A 60 19.69 3.13 -2.45
CA CYS A 60 20.74 2.55 -1.61
C CYS A 60 21.89 3.56 -1.48
N SER A 61 22.00 4.22 -0.33
CA SER A 61 23.06 5.23 -0.11
C SER A 61 24.48 4.67 -0.19
N GLN A 62 24.68 3.38 0.10
CA GLN A 62 25.98 2.72 0.02
C GLN A 62 26.38 2.37 -1.41
N ALA A 63 25.41 2.07 -2.28
CA ALA A 63 25.66 1.68 -3.68
C ALA A 63 25.49 2.84 -4.67
N GLY A 64 24.87 3.95 -4.24
CA GLY A 64 24.53 5.08 -5.12
C GLY A 64 23.43 4.75 -6.15
N SER A 65 22.76 3.61 -6.00
CA SER A 65 21.83 3.08 -7.00
C SER A 65 20.39 3.06 -6.47
N GLN A 66 19.45 3.37 -7.37
CA GLN A 66 18.02 3.23 -7.11
C GLN A 66 17.56 1.81 -7.45
N TYR A 67 16.63 1.29 -6.67
CA TYR A 67 15.99 0.00 -6.94
C TYR A 67 14.49 0.09 -6.66
N TYR A 68 13.73 -0.77 -7.33
CA TYR A 68 12.30 -0.90 -7.11
C TYR A 68 12.02 -1.99 -6.08
N ARG A 69 11.09 -1.71 -5.17
CA ARG A 69 10.59 -2.65 -4.18
C ARG A 69 9.09 -2.80 -4.39
N VAL A 70 8.63 -4.03 -4.59
CA VAL A 70 7.20 -4.34 -4.68
C VAL A 70 6.79 -5.12 -3.44
N LEU A 71 5.88 -4.57 -2.64
CA LEU A 71 5.32 -5.24 -1.46
C LEU A 71 3.97 -5.87 -1.82
N CYS A 72 3.76 -7.12 -1.42
CA CYS A 72 2.45 -7.75 -1.48
C CYS A 72 1.69 -7.48 -0.17
N CYS A 73 0.57 -6.77 -0.25
CA CYS A 73 -0.21 -6.41 0.93
C CYS A 73 -1.51 -7.21 1.02
N SER A 74 -1.87 -7.62 2.23
CA SER A 74 -3.22 -8.09 2.54
C SER A 74 -4.21 -6.94 2.45
N VAL A 75 -5.43 -7.26 2.04
CA VAL A 75 -6.56 -6.36 2.19
C VAL A 75 -7.05 -6.48 3.64
N GLU A 76 -6.44 -5.73 4.55
CA GLU A 76 -7.25 -5.15 5.62
C GLU A 76 -7.62 -3.76 5.16
N ILE A 77 -8.92 -3.54 4.95
CA ILE A 77 -9.46 -2.19 4.79
C ILE A 77 -9.36 -1.57 6.19
N ALA A 78 -8.20 -1.01 6.53
CA ALA A 78 -8.15 -0.05 7.62
C ALA A 78 -8.94 1.18 7.15
N ASN A 79 -10.23 1.21 7.46
CA ASN A 79 -10.96 2.47 7.60
C ASN A 79 -10.34 3.20 8.79
N THR A 80 -9.16 3.78 8.60
CA THR A 80 -8.64 4.79 9.52
C THR A 80 -9.43 6.05 9.20
N GLN A 81 -10.59 6.17 9.85
CA GLN A 81 -11.24 7.47 10.03
C GLN A 81 -10.16 8.41 10.58
N PRO A 82 -9.91 9.59 9.98
CA PRO A 82 -9.03 10.55 10.62
C PRO A 82 -9.66 10.88 11.97
N ALA A 83 -8.96 10.54 13.04
CA ALA A 83 -9.26 11.05 14.37
C ALA A 83 -8.98 12.55 14.30
N ASP A 84 -10.01 13.33 14.02
CA ASP A 84 -9.98 14.76 14.30
C ASP A 84 -10.05 14.89 15.81
N ALA A 85 -8.86 14.94 16.41
CA ALA A 85 -8.69 15.41 17.77
C ALA A 85 -8.99 16.91 17.76
N SER A 86 -10.14 17.28 18.29
CA SER A 86 -10.35 18.59 18.87
C SER A 86 -10.78 18.40 20.33
N ASP A 87 -9.80 18.67 21.17
CA ASP A 87 -9.74 18.65 22.62
C ASP A 87 -10.35 19.95 23.20
N GLU A 88 -10.94 19.83 24.40
CA GLU A 88 -11.24 20.89 25.39
C GLU A 88 -12.23 22.04 25.07
N SER A 89 -13.42 21.95 25.67
CA SER A 89 -13.88 22.98 26.61
C SER A 89 -14.89 22.44 27.59
N SER A 90 -14.50 22.48 28.86
CA SER A 90 -15.26 22.05 30.03
C SER A 90 -16.37 23.04 30.40
N SER A 91 -17.48 22.49 30.91
CA SER A 91 -18.47 23.03 31.86
C SER A 91 -19.04 24.45 31.69
N ASP A 92 -20.36 24.54 31.49
CA ASP A 92 -21.20 25.39 32.35
C ASP A 92 -22.60 24.80 32.52
N GLU A 93 -22.96 24.61 33.78
CA GLU A 93 -24.27 24.20 34.27
C GLU A 93 -25.25 25.38 34.15
N LYS A 94 -26.35 25.22 33.41
CA LYS A 94 -27.58 25.95 33.75
C LYS A 94 -28.85 25.25 33.33
N ALA A 95 -29.59 24.82 34.36
CA ALA A 95 -30.97 24.40 34.31
C ALA A 95 -31.88 25.44 33.64
N SER A 96 -32.89 24.95 32.91
CA SER A 96 -34.31 25.37 33.05
C SER A 96 -35.21 24.60 32.07
N ALA A 97 -36.04 23.70 32.61
CA ALA A 97 -37.39 23.47 32.10
C ALA A 97 -38.32 24.47 32.82
N PRO A 98 -39.40 24.99 32.19
CA PRO A 98 -40.72 24.33 32.22
C PRO A 98 -41.48 24.46 30.87
N ALA A 99 -42.23 23.46 30.39
CA ALA A 99 -43.60 23.01 30.71
C ALA A 99 -44.75 23.76 30.00
N GLU A 100 -45.67 22.96 29.42
CA GLU A 100 -47.06 23.25 29.02
C GLU A 100 -47.28 24.15 27.76
N ARG A 101 -48.18 23.86 26.80
CA ARG A 101 -49.58 23.41 26.88
C ARG A 101 -50.10 22.74 25.59
N ASP A 102 -51.10 21.90 25.82
CA ASP A 102 -51.96 21.16 24.87
C ASP A 102 -53.10 22.02 24.28
N ALA A 103 -53.76 21.46 23.25
CA ALA A 103 -55.08 21.76 22.67
C ALA A 103 -55.24 22.84 21.57
N ALA A 104 -55.62 22.35 20.38
CA ALA A 104 -56.74 22.86 19.58
C ALA A 104 -57.42 21.69 18.88
#